data_AF-A0A354TQC9-F1
#
_entry.id   AF-A0A354TQC9-F1
#
_cell.length_a   1.000
_cell.length_b   1.000
_cell.length_c   1.000
_cell.angle_alpha   90.00
_cell.angle_beta   90.00
_cell.angle_gamma   90.00
#
_symmetry.space_group_name_H-M   'P 1'
#
loop_
_entity.id
_entity.type
_entity.pdbx_description
1 polymer ?
#
loop_
_entity_poly.entity_id
_entity_poly.type
_entity_poly.pdbx_seq_one_letter_code
_entity_poly.pdbx_strand_id
1 'polypeptide(L)'
;MVLFPAALLLAHLQPLAFVEALGAYWLLTLCYSFLLKRIFLLDLFSLASLYTLRLIAGAGAGSVVASPWLLAFSMALFFGLGAVKRVTELVNKGELETERIDSEQEASFTLPGRAYSSQHRELLIRLGTAASAIAVLVFLLYIYAEETMALYSSPLILWPIVGLLGLILFRVWRFAITGKLHEDPVLFAISDHPSQIATALMFLVLWLAI
;
A
#
# COMPACT_ATOMS: atom_id res chain seq x y z
N MET A 1 -6.29 25.84 -0.89
CA MET A 1 -5.95 26.69 0.27
C MET A 1 -7.01 26.64 1.38
N VAL A 2 -8.29 26.41 1.09
CA VAL A 2 -9.37 26.32 2.11
C VAL A 2 -9.39 24.99 2.90
N LEU A 3 -8.85 23.91 2.34
CA LEU A 3 -8.84 22.58 2.96
C LEU A 3 -7.98 22.49 4.24
N PHE A 4 -6.90 23.27 4.32
CA PHE A 4 -5.97 23.24 5.45
C PHE A 4 -6.58 23.80 6.75
N PRO A 5 -7.19 25.01 6.77
CA PRO A 5 -7.87 25.51 7.96
C PRO A 5 -9.11 24.69 8.33
N ALA A 6 -9.83 24.12 7.35
CA ALA A 6 -10.96 23.22 7.62
C ALA A 6 -10.52 21.92 8.30
N ALA A 7 -9.38 21.35 7.89
CA ALA A 7 -8.80 20.17 8.54
C ALA A 7 -8.34 20.48 9.97
N LEU A 8 -7.81 21.68 10.23
CA LEU A 8 -7.37 22.11 11.56
C LEU A 8 -8.55 22.29 12.54
N LEU A 9 -9.66 22.86 12.06
CA LEU A 9 -10.90 23.01 12.84
C LEU A 9 -11.53 21.66 13.18
N LEU A 10 -11.59 20.73 12.22
CA LEU A 10 -12.10 19.37 12.45
C LEU A 10 -11.20 18.54 13.38
N ALA A 11 -9.88 18.76 13.34
CA ALA A 11 -8.94 18.10 14.25
C ALA A 11 -9.10 18.59 15.70
N HIS A 12 -9.52 19.83 15.92
CA HIS A 12 -9.78 20.36 17.27
C HIS A 12 -11.01 19.74 17.93
N LEU A 13 -11.95 19.22 17.13
CA LEU A 13 -13.15 18.52 17.59
C LEU A 13 -12.89 17.03 17.92
N GLN A 14 -11.66 16.55 17.76
CA GLN A 14 -11.29 15.14 17.90
C GLN A 14 -10.37 14.90 19.11
N PRO A 15 -10.31 13.66 19.63
CA PRO A 15 -9.48 13.32 20.79
C PRO A 15 -7.99 13.65 20.58
N LEU A 16 -7.25 13.92 21.66
CA LEU A 16 -5.84 14.31 21.62
C LEU A 16 -4.96 13.32 20.82
N ALA A 17 -5.27 12.03 20.89
CA ALA A 17 -4.59 10.98 20.12
C ALA A 17 -4.68 11.18 18.58
N PHE A 18 -5.77 11.76 18.09
CA PHE A 18 -5.93 12.09 16.67
C PHE A 18 -4.98 13.21 16.24
N VAL A 19 -4.84 14.24 17.09
CA VAL A 19 -3.96 15.39 16.84
C VAL A 19 -2.49 14.97 16.86
N GLU A 20 -2.08 14.09 17.78
CA GLU A 20 -0.73 13.53 17.82
C GLU A 20 -0.41 12.70 16.57
N ALA A 21 -1.33 11.81 16.16
CA ALA A 21 -1.17 11.02 14.95
C ALA A 21 -1.08 11.89 13.69
N LEU A 22 -1.88 12.96 13.61
CA LEU A 22 -1.85 13.92 12.52
C LEU A 22 -0.53 14.72 12.50
N GLY A 23 -0.03 15.14 13.66
CA GLY A 23 1.26 15.80 13.80
C GLY A 23 2.43 14.91 13.37
N ALA A 24 2.44 13.66 13.82
CA ALA A 24 3.42 12.65 13.39
C ALA A 24 3.35 12.42 11.87
N TYR A 25 2.15 12.27 11.31
CA TYR A 25 1.94 12.15 9.86
C TYR A 25 2.53 13.36 9.11
N TRP A 26 2.31 14.57 9.60
CA TRP A 26 2.81 15.79 8.97
C TRP A 26 4.34 15.85 8.99
N LEU A 27 4.95 15.58 10.15
CA LEU A 27 6.40 15.54 10.31
C LEU A 27 7.04 14.49 9.39
N LEU A 28 6.45 13.30 9.33
CA LEU A 28 6.95 12.19 8.51
C LEU A 28 6.77 12.45 7.01
N THR A 29 5.70 13.17 6.62
CA THR A 29 5.47 13.62 5.24
C THR A 29 6.51 14.67 4.82
N LEU A 30 6.89 15.58 5.72
CA LEU A 30 7.96 16.55 5.49
C LEU A 30 9.31 15.82 5.37
N CYS A 31 9.66 14.95 6.31
CA CYS A 31 10.88 14.13 6.25
C CYS A 31 10.96 13.29 4.96
N TYR A 32 9.85 12.69 4.53
CA TYR A 32 9.72 11.98 3.26
C TYR A 32 10.07 12.87 2.07
N SER A 33 9.47 14.06 2.01
CA SER A 33 9.59 14.98 0.87
C SER A 33 11.00 15.54 0.71
N PHE A 34 11.73 15.74 1.80
CA PHE A 34 13.05 16.37 1.79
C PHE A 34 14.22 15.38 1.76
N LEU A 35 14.20 14.31 2.57
CA LEU A 35 15.36 13.42 2.75
C LEU A 35 15.11 11.97 2.28
N LEU A 36 13.98 11.41 2.69
CA LEU A 36 13.75 9.96 2.66
C LEU A 36 13.56 9.39 1.25
N LYS A 37 13.02 10.18 0.31
CA LYS A 37 12.89 9.79 -1.11
C LYS A 37 14.23 9.49 -1.80
N ARG A 38 15.35 9.93 -1.23
CA ARG A 38 16.69 9.77 -1.79
C ARG A 38 17.41 8.52 -1.29
N ILE A 39 16.84 7.79 -0.32
CA ILE A 39 17.45 6.60 0.28
C ILE A 39 16.71 5.35 -0.20
N PHE A 40 17.47 4.37 -0.71
CA PHE A 40 16.96 3.09 -1.19
C PHE A 40 16.18 2.35 -0.10
N LEU A 41 15.03 1.75 -0.45
CA LEU A 41 14.06 1.07 0.42
C LEU A 41 13.35 1.94 1.48
N LEU A 42 14.01 2.98 1.99
CA LEU A 42 13.48 3.78 3.08
C LEU A 42 12.21 4.54 2.67
N ASP A 43 12.08 4.89 1.39
CA ASP A 43 10.86 5.47 0.84
C ASP A 43 9.65 4.52 0.93
N LEU A 44 9.83 3.21 0.74
CA LEU A 44 8.76 2.20 0.91
C LEU A 44 8.34 2.09 2.38
N PHE A 45 9.30 2.02 3.31
CA PHE A 45 9.01 1.99 4.74
C PHE A 45 8.28 3.24 5.20
N SER A 46 8.66 4.39 4.66
CA SER A 46 8.02 5.67 4.96
C SER A 46 6.59 5.70 4.44
N LEU A 47 6.37 5.24 3.21
CA LEU A 47 5.03 5.15 2.63
C LEU A 47 4.14 4.25 3.50
N ALA A 48 4.63 3.06 3.83
CA ALA A 48 3.92 2.12 4.69
C ALA A 48 3.57 2.74 6.05
N SER A 49 4.55 3.37 6.69
CA SER A 49 4.37 4.05 7.99
C SER A 49 3.33 5.18 7.92
N LEU A 50 3.35 6.01 6.86
CA LEU A 50 2.38 7.09 6.66
C LEU A 50 0.95 6.55 6.53
N TYR A 51 0.76 5.48 5.77
CA TYR A 51 -0.56 4.87 5.61
C TYR A 51 -1.03 4.17 6.90
N THR A 52 -0.12 3.52 7.63
CA THR A 52 -0.44 2.94 8.94
C THR A 52 -0.81 4.01 9.96
N LEU A 53 -0.09 5.14 10.01
CA LEU A 53 -0.43 6.29 10.86
C LEU A 53 -1.81 6.86 10.51
N ARG A 54 -2.14 6.93 9.21
CA ARG A 54 -3.48 7.34 8.77
C ARG A 54 -4.56 6.38 9.24
N LEU A 55 -4.29 5.08 9.25
CA LEU A 55 -5.21 4.06 9.74
C LEU A 55 -5.41 4.19 11.27
N ILE A 56 -4.35 4.44 12.03
CA ILE A 56 -4.42 4.71 13.49
C ILE A 56 -5.26 5.97 13.76
N ALA A 57 -5.01 7.05 13.03
CA ALA A 57 -5.78 8.29 13.17
C ALA A 57 -7.26 8.06 12.85
N GLY A 58 -7.58 7.32 11.79
CA GLY A 58 -8.96 6.97 11.44
C GLY A 58 -9.65 6.12 12.51
N ALA A 59 -8.96 5.14 13.07
CA ALA A 59 -9.47 4.31 14.16
C ALA A 59 -9.76 5.14 15.42
N GLY A 60 -8.85 6.06 15.77
CA GLY A 60 -9.03 7.00 16.88
C GLY A 60 -10.26 7.91 16.72
N ALA A 61 -10.59 8.33 15.49
CA ALA A 61 -11.78 9.13 15.22
C ALA A 61 -13.09 8.34 15.34
N GLY A 62 -13.04 7.03 15.07
CA GLY A 62 -14.17 6.12 15.28
C GLY A 62 -14.30 5.59 16.71
N SER A 63 -13.42 5.99 17.64
CA SER A 63 -13.28 5.40 18.99
C SER A 63 -13.06 3.88 19.00
N VAL A 64 -12.48 3.33 17.93
CA VAL A 64 -12.13 1.92 17.80
C VAL A 64 -10.62 1.76 17.99
N VAL A 65 -10.20 0.79 18.81
CA VAL A 65 -8.78 0.46 18.97
C VAL A 65 -8.33 -0.35 17.75
N ALA A 66 -7.35 0.16 17.01
CA ALA A 66 -6.76 -0.58 15.91
C ALA A 66 -5.99 -1.79 16.44
N SER A 67 -6.39 -2.99 16.02
CA SER A 67 -5.70 -4.24 16.37
C SER A 67 -4.24 -4.21 15.87
N PRO A 68 -3.27 -4.72 16.65
CA PRO A 68 -1.89 -4.89 16.20
C PRO A 68 -1.77 -5.69 14.89
N TRP A 69 -2.65 -6.67 14.69
CA TRP A 69 -2.72 -7.47 13.46
C TRP A 69 -3.11 -6.63 12.25
N LEU A 70 -4.07 -5.72 12.41
CA LEU A 70 -4.50 -4.80 11.35
C LEU A 70 -3.39 -3.81 10.98
N LEU A 71 -2.60 -3.35 11.96
CA LEU A 71 -1.45 -2.48 11.73
C LEU A 71 -0.33 -3.21 10.98
N ALA A 72 0.01 -4.44 11.39
CA ALA A 72 1.00 -5.26 10.70
C ALA A 72 0.56 -5.59 9.26
N PHE A 73 -0.72 -5.91 9.07
CA PHE A 73 -1.33 -6.10 7.75
C PHE A 73 -1.17 -4.87 6.87
N SER A 74 -1.57 -3.70 7.39
CA SER A 74 -1.46 -2.41 6.70
C SER A 74 -0.02 -2.14 6.27
N MET A 75 0.93 -2.27 7.19
CA MET A 75 2.34 -2.03 6.93
C MET A 75 2.87 -2.91 5.80
N ALA A 76 2.60 -4.22 5.84
CA ALA A 76 3.03 -5.16 4.81
C ALA A 76 2.36 -4.90 3.45
N LEU A 77 1.05 -4.61 3.46
CA LEU A 77 0.28 -4.32 2.25
C LEU A 77 0.80 -3.06 1.54
N PHE A 78 0.96 -1.96 2.27
CA PHE A 78 1.42 -0.69 1.69
C PHE A 78 2.88 -0.73 1.27
N PHE A 79 3.73 -1.48 1.99
CA PHE A 79 5.09 -1.74 1.53
C PHE A 79 5.09 -2.47 0.18
N GLY A 80 4.29 -3.53 0.05
CA GLY A 80 4.14 -4.29 -1.20
C GLY A 80 3.64 -3.42 -2.36
N LEU A 81 2.59 -2.61 -2.15
CA LEU A 81 2.08 -1.68 -3.16
C LEU A 81 3.10 -0.59 -3.53
N GLY A 82 3.86 -0.10 -2.55
CA GLY A 82 4.97 0.84 -2.79
C GLY A 82 6.03 0.23 -3.69
N ALA A 83 6.40 -1.04 -3.45
CA ALA A 83 7.33 -1.79 -4.30
C ALA A 83 6.78 -1.96 -5.73
N VAL A 84 5.49 -2.32 -5.88
CA VAL A 84 4.83 -2.42 -7.19
C VAL A 84 5.00 -1.11 -7.97
N LYS A 85 4.65 0.03 -7.35
CA LYS A 85 4.78 1.34 -7.99
C LYS A 85 6.20 1.61 -8.48
N ARG A 86 7.21 1.28 -7.67
CA ARG A 86 8.63 1.47 -8.05
C ARG A 86 9.07 0.53 -9.17
N VAL A 87 8.64 -0.73 -9.14
CA VAL A 87 8.92 -1.70 -10.20
C VAL A 87 8.31 -1.25 -11.52
N THR A 88 7.07 -0.78 -11.49
CA THR A 88 6.38 -0.24 -12.67
C THR A 88 7.08 0.99 -13.23
N GLU A 89 7.47 1.95 -12.38
CA GLU A 89 8.23 3.11 -12.83
C GLU A 89 9.60 2.74 -13.44
N LEU A 90 10.27 1.70 -12.94
CA LEU A 90 11.53 1.18 -13.50
C LEU A 90 11.31 0.51 -14.86
N VAL A 91 10.27 -0.32 -14.99
CA VAL A 91 9.97 -1.04 -16.24
C VAL A 91 9.56 -0.07 -17.34
N ASN A 92 8.62 0.84 -17.06
CA ASN A 92 8.11 1.79 -18.05
C ASN A 92 9.22 2.73 -18.56
N LYS A 93 10.20 3.09 -17.72
CA LYS A 93 11.37 3.87 -18.16
C LYS A 93 12.32 3.07 -19.04
N GLY A 94 12.58 1.81 -18.69
CA GLY A 94 13.41 0.92 -19.50
C GLY A 94 12.83 0.71 -20.90
N GLU A 95 11.51 0.58 -21.03
CA GLU A 95 10.83 0.44 -22.33
C GLU A 95 10.93 1.73 -23.17
N LEU A 96 10.67 2.90 -22.57
CA LEU A 96 10.76 4.20 -23.26
C LEU A 96 12.18 4.55 -23.74
N GLU A 97 13.22 4.13 -23.01
CA GLU A 97 14.62 4.36 -23.40
C GLU A 97 15.11 3.33 -24.42
N THR A 98 14.60 2.10 -24.39
CA THR A 98 14.86 1.06 -25.42
C THR A 98 14.27 1.46 -26.77
N GLU A 99 13.07 2.05 -26.81
CA GLU A 99 12.48 2.58 -28.06
C GLU A 99 13.25 3.78 -28.65
N ARG A 100 14.10 4.45 -27.87
CA ARG A 100 14.95 5.56 -28.33
C ARG A 100 16.36 5.14 -28.73
N ILE A 101 16.79 3.92 -28.38
CA ILE A 101 18.16 3.46 -28.53
C ILE A 101 18.12 2.08 -29.22
N ASP A 102 18.21 2.08 -30.56
CA ASP A 102 18.36 0.87 -31.42
C ASP A 102 19.73 0.15 -31.23
N SER A 103 20.44 0.40 -30.14
CA SER A 103 21.80 -0.12 -29.91
C SER A 103 21.83 -1.07 -28.73
N GLU A 104 22.37 -2.27 -28.97
CA GLU A 104 22.55 -3.45 -28.09
C GLU A 104 23.40 -3.21 -26.83
N GLN A 105 23.40 -2.01 -26.25
CA GLN A 105 24.13 -1.72 -25.03
C GLN A 105 23.18 -1.82 -23.83
N GLU A 106 23.48 -2.71 -22.88
CA GLU A 106 22.83 -2.78 -21.56
C GLU A 106 23.04 -1.44 -20.80
N ALA A 107 22.26 -0.43 -21.13
CA ALA A 107 22.31 0.85 -20.43
C ALA A 107 21.68 0.66 -19.04
N SER A 108 22.49 0.79 -17.99
CA SER A 108 21.98 0.80 -16.63
C SER A 108 21.19 2.09 -16.40
N PHE A 109 19.87 2.01 -16.46
CA PHE A 109 19.01 3.17 -16.26
C PHE A 109 18.89 3.50 -14.76
N THR A 110 18.95 4.79 -14.43
CA THR A 110 18.76 5.32 -13.06
C THR A 110 17.60 6.30 -13.04
N LEU A 111 16.68 6.18 -12.07
CA LEU A 111 15.58 7.13 -11.91
C LEU A 111 16.13 8.50 -11.46
N PRO A 112 16.02 9.59 -12.26
CA PRO A 112 16.47 10.92 -11.84
C PRO A 112 15.85 11.35 -10.51
N GLY A 113 16.71 11.66 -9.53
CA GLY A 113 16.32 12.10 -8.19
C GLY A 113 15.99 10.99 -7.18
N ARG A 114 16.17 9.70 -7.53
CA ARG A 114 15.97 8.54 -6.64
C ARG A 114 17.14 7.55 -6.73
N ALA A 115 17.38 6.79 -5.67
CA ALA A 115 18.47 5.80 -5.59
C ALA A 115 18.16 4.46 -6.31
N TYR A 116 17.15 4.41 -7.18
CA TYR A 116 16.73 3.19 -7.85
C TYR A 116 17.35 3.09 -9.25
N SER A 117 18.02 1.97 -9.53
CA SER A 117 18.56 1.59 -10.83
C SER A 117 17.94 0.28 -11.31
N SER A 118 18.04 -0.01 -12.61
CA SER A 118 17.60 -1.27 -13.23
C SER A 118 18.17 -2.50 -12.52
N GLN A 119 19.38 -2.42 -11.98
CA GLN A 119 20.04 -3.48 -11.20
C GLN A 119 19.29 -3.86 -9.92
N HIS A 120 18.47 -2.95 -9.37
CA HIS A 120 17.73 -3.20 -8.14
C HIS A 120 16.31 -3.75 -8.40
N ARG A 121 15.87 -3.82 -9.65
CA ARG A 121 14.51 -4.26 -10.02
C ARG A 121 14.17 -5.62 -9.43
N GLU A 122 15.05 -6.60 -9.58
CA GLU A 122 14.80 -7.96 -9.11
C GLU A 122 14.68 -8.02 -7.58
N LEU A 123 15.51 -7.26 -6.86
CA LEU A 123 15.44 -7.17 -5.41
C LEU A 123 14.11 -6.54 -4.95
N LEU A 124 13.63 -5.49 -5.64
CA LEU A 124 12.31 -4.91 -5.34
C LEU A 124 11.16 -5.89 -5.61
N ILE A 125 11.24 -6.66 -6.70
CA ILE A 125 10.21 -7.67 -7.01
C ILE A 125 10.18 -8.73 -5.91
N ARG A 126 11.33 -9.25 -5.49
CA ARG A 126 11.41 -10.28 -4.44
C ARG A 126 10.89 -9.75 -3.10
N LEU A 127 11.34 -8.57 -2.67
CA LEU A 127 10.90 -7.97 -1.42
C LEU A 127 9.42 -7.59 -1.42
N GLY A 128 8.95 -7.02 -2.53
CA GLY A 128 7.56 -6.59 -2.65
C GLY A 128 6.58 -7.75 -2.72
N THR A 129 6.90 -8.81 -3.48
CA THR A 129 6.06 -10.02 -3.53
C THR A 129 6.05 -10.75 -2.19
N ALA A 130 7.19 -10.83 -1.50
CA ALA A 130 7.27 -11.35 -0.13
C ALA A 130 6.41 -10.53 0.84
N ALA A 131 6.48 -9.19 0.80
CA ALA A 131 5.66 -8.33 1.65
C ALA A 131 4.16 -8.48 1.35
N SER A 132 3.76 -8.59 0.08
CA SER A 132 2.37 -8.87 -0.30
C SER A 132 1.89 -10.24 0.18
N ALA A 133 2.73 -11.28 0.12
CA ALA A 133 2.40 -12.59 0.67
C ALA A 133 2.27 -12.55 2.21
N ILE A 134 3.17 -11.84 2.90
CA ILE A 134 3.09 -11.60 4.35
C ILE A 134 1.79 -10.86 4.68
N ALA A 135 1.38 -9.86 3.89
CA ALA A 135 0.11 -9.18 4.12
C ALA A 135 -1.08 -10.15 4.06
N VAL A 136 -1.14 -11.02 3.05
CA VAL A 136 -2.21 -12.04 2.94
C VAL A 136 -2.17 -13.00 4.14
N LEU A 137 -0.97 -13.43 4.55
CA LEU A 137 -0.80 -14.32 5.70
C LEU A 137 -1.23 -13.66 7.01
N VAL A 138 -0.83 -12.40 7.25
CA VAL A 138 -1.22 -11.65 8.45
C VAL A 138 -2.73 -11.43 8.47
N PHE A 139 -3.36 -11.18 7.33
CA PHE A 139 -4.82 -11.09 7.23
C PHE A 139 -5.51 -12.43 7.54
N LEU A 140 -4.92 -13.55 7.10
CA LEU A 140 -5.42 -14.88 7.49
C LEU A 140 -5.33 -15.09 9.00
N LEU A 141 -4.21 -14.73 9.63
CA LEU A 141 -4.04 -14.82 11.09
C LEU A 141 -5.01 -13.89 11.84
N TYR A 142 -5.28 -12.71 11.29
CA TYR A 142 -6.25 -11.76 11.84
C TYR A 142 -7.66 -12.37 11.97
N ILE A 143 -8.09 -13.23 11.05
CA ILE A 143 -9.41 -13.90 11.11
C ILE A 143 -9.53 -14.80 12.36
N TYR A 144 -8.41 -15.38 12.81
CA TYR A 144 -8.38 -16.28 13.97
C TYR A 144 -7.99 -15.57 15.28
N ALA A 145 -7.77 -14.26 15.25
CA ALA A 145 -7.45 -13.49 16.46
C ALA A 145 -8.70 -13.30 17.33
N GLU A 146 -8.55 -13.41 18.66
CA GLU A 146 -9.64 -13.24 19.63
C GLU A 146 -10.34 -11.88 19.51
N GLU A 147 -9.58 -10.84 19.18
CA GLU A 147 -10.05 -9.48 18.93
C GLU A 147 -11.09 -9.42 17.79
N THR A 148 -10.88 -10.20 16.73
CA THR A 148 -11.77 -10.28 15.57
C THR A 148 -13.02 -11.11 15.89
N MET A 149 -12.85 -12.19 16.68
CA MET A 149 -13.96 -13.02 17.14
C MET A 149 -14.93 -12.26 18.07
N ALA A 150 -14.43 -11.25 18.79
CA ALA A 150 -15.26 -10.39 19.61
C ALA A 150 -16.04 -9.34 18.79
N LEU A 151 -15.55 -8.99 17.59
CA LEU A 151 -16.12 -7.93 16.75
C LEU A 151 -17.12 -8.46 15.70
N TYR A 152 -16.94 -9.70 15.23
CA TYR A 152 -17.76 -10.31 14.18
C TYR A 152 -18.51 -11.55 14.67
N SER A 153 -19.81 -11.61 14.38
CA SER A 153 -20.69 -12.73 14.74
C SER A 153 -20.29 -14.06 14.07
N SER A 154 -19.68 -13.99 12.89
CA SER A 154 -19.17 -15.17 12.15
C SER A 154 -17.87 -14.87 11.41
N PRO A 155 -16.71 -15.00 12.08
CA PRO A 155 -15.39 -14.69 11.50
C PRO A 155 -15.03 -15.53 10.28
N LEU A 156 -15.59 -16.76 10.18
CA LEU A 156 -15.34 -17.65 9.03
C LEU A 156 -15.83 -17.07 7.69
N ILE A 157 -16.79 -16.15 7.72
CA ILE A 157 -17.29 -15.46 6.52
C ILE A 157 -16.19 -14.60 5.88
N LEU A 158 -15.16 -14.19 6.63
CA LEU A 158 -14.04 -13.40 6.11
C LEU A 158 -13.05 -14.22 5.28
N TRP A 159 -13.09 -15.55 5.35
CA TRP A 159 -12.12 -16.43 4.68
C TRP A 159 -12.01 -16.23 3.16
N PRO A 160 -13.10 -16.03 2.40
CA PRO A 160 -13.03 -15.71 0.98
C PRO A 160 -12.24 -14.43 0.66
N ILE A 161 -12.21 -13.45 1.57
CA ILE A 161 -11.46 -12.19 1.39
C ILE A 161 -9.96 -12.48 1.28
N VAL A 162 -9.43 -13.48 2.00
CA VAL A 162 -8.02 -13.87 1.95
C VAL A 162 -7.64 -14.29 0.52
N GLY A 163 -8.43 -15.19 -0.09
CA GLY A 163 -8.20 -15.66 -1.45
C GLY A 163 -8.34 -14.55 -2.47
N LEU A 164 -9.37 -13.70 -2.31
CA LEU A 164 -9.61 -12.57 -3.18
C LEU A 164 -8.49 -11.53 -3.13
N LEU A 165 -8.00 -11.22 -1.93
CA LEU A 165 -6.89 -10.29 -1.73
C LEU A 165 -5.61 -10.84 -2.37
N GLY A 166 -5.32 -12.13 -2.19
CA GLY A 166 -4.21 -12.81 -2.84
C GLY A 166 -4.30 -12.73 -4.37
N LEU A 167 -5.49 -12.95 -4.94
CA LEU A 167 -5.72 -12.85 -6.39
C LEU A 167 -5.46 -11.44 -6.93
N ILE A 168 -5.97 -10.40 -6.26
CA ILE A 168 -5.73 -9.01 -6.67
C ILE A 168 -4.25 -8.67 -6.60
N LEU A 169 -3.58 -9.00 -5.49
CA LEU A 169 -2.15 -8.72 -5.32
C LEU A 169 -1.31 -9.46 -6.37
N PHE A 170 -1.57 -10.75 -6.60
CA PHE A 170 -0.90 -11.53 -7.63
C PHE A 170 -1.10 -10.92 -9.02
N ARG A 171 -2.33 -10.52 -9.35
CA ARG A 171 -2.66 -9.88 -10.62
C ARG A 171 -1.90 -8.57 -10.79
N VAL A 172 -1.94 -7.68 -9.80
CA VAL A 172 -1.21 -6.40 -9.81
C VAL A 172 0.30 -6.64 -10.03
N TRP A 173 0.90 -7.59 -9.32
CA TRP A 173 2.31 -7.95 -9.49
C TRP A 173 2.62 -8.46 -10.89
N ARG A 174 1.77 -9.32 -11.45
CA ARG A 174 1.91 -9.82 -12.82
C ARG A 174 1.90 -8.66 -13.83
N PHE A 175 0.96 -7.72 -13.70
CA PHE A 175 0.88 -6.56 -14.61
C PHE A 175 2.09 -5.62 -14.45
N ALA A 176 2.56 -5.41 -13.22
CA ALA A 176 3.73 -4.57 -12.94
C ALA A 176 5.04 -5.15 -13.48
N ILE A 177 5.23 -6.47 -13.38
CA ILE A 177 6.44 -7.15 -13.90
C ILE A 177 6.44 -7.18 -15.43
N THR A 178 5.26 -7.26 -16.06
CA THR A 178 5.09 -7.36 -17.53
C THR A 178 5.01 -6.02 -18.25
N GLY A 179 5.19 -4.88 -17.57
CA GLY A 179 5.19 -3.54 -18.19
C GLY A 179 3.81 -3.03 -18.62
N LYS A 180 2.75 -3.83 -18.42
CA LYS A 180 1.37 -3.49 -18.84
C LYS A 180 0.65 -2.52 -17.89
N LEU A 181 1.33 -2.09 -16.83
CA LEU A 181 0.78 -1.19 -15.83
C LEU A 181 1.30 0.23 -16.12
N HIS A 182 0.51 1.05 -16.81
CA HIS A 182 0.90 2.43 -17.12
C HIS A 182 0.46 3.43 -16.05
N GLU A 183 -0.47 3.02 -15.18
CA GLU A 183 -1.07 3.83 -14.13
C GLU A 183 -0.63 3.36 -12.72
N ASP A 184 -0.91 4.18 -11.71
CA ASP A 184 -0.66 3.79 -10.33
C ASP A 184 -1.40 2.49 -9.97
N PRO A 185 -0.79 1.54 -9.22
CA PRO A 185 -1.39 0.24 -8.94
C PRO A 185 -2.74 0.30 -8.22
N VAL A 186 -2.96 1.34 -7.42
CA VAL A 186 -4.25 1.61 -6.77
C VAL A 186 -5.30 2.06 -7.79
N LEU A 187 -4.92 2.88 -8.77
CA LEU A 187 -5.83 3.33 -9.82
C LEU A 187 -6.19 2.16 -10.74
N PHE A 188 -5.23 1.29 -11.05
CA PHE A 188 -5.48 0.06 -11.79
C PHE A 188 -6.46 -0.88 -11.09
N ALA A 189 -6.36 -1.03 -9.76
CA ALA A 189 -7.32 -1.82 -8.99
C ALA A 189 -8.75 -1.26 -9.08
N ILE A 190 -8.89 0.06 -9.25
CA ILE A 190 -10.18 0.74 -9.42
C ILE A 190 -10.65 0.69 -10.87
N SER A 191 -9.77 0.69 -11.87
CA SER A 191 -10.15 0.71 -13.29
C SER A 191 -10.39 -0.69 -13.89
N ASP A 192 -9.75 -1.75 -13.36
CA ASP A 192 -9.83 -3.11 -13.91
C ASP A 192 -11.09 -3.85 -13.43
N HIS A 193 -11.99 -4.20 -14.36
CA HIS A 193 -13.28 -4.87 -14.08
C HIS A 193 -13.21 -6.10 -13.13
N PRO A 194 -12.30 -7.08 -13.30
CA PRO A 194 -12.20 -8.18 -12.34
C PRO A 194 -11.69 -7.74 -10.97
N SER A 195 -10.86 -6.71 -10.88
CA SER A 195 -10.41 -6.13 -9.60
C SER A 195 -11.53 -5.35 -8.92
N GLN A 196 -12.41 -4.69 -9.68
CA GLN A 196 -13.64 -4.08 -9.18
C GLN A 196 -14.62 -5.12 -8.64
N ILE A 197 -14.87 -6.21 -9.38
CA ILE A 197 -15.76 -7.31 -8.95
C ILE A 197 -15.22 -7.92 -7.66
N ALA A 198 -13.91 -8.16 -7.58
CA ALA A 198 -13.29 -8.67 -6.36
C ALA A 198 -13.47 -7.70 -5.19
N THR A 199 -13.17 -6.42 -5.39
CA THR A 199 -13.36 -5.39 -4.34
C THR A 199 -14.82 -5.29 -3.88
N ALA A 200 -15.78 -5.32 -4.81
CA ALA A 200 -17.20 -5.32 -4.50
C ALA A 200 -17.63 -6.56 -3.70
N LEU A 201 -17.10 -7.73 -4.07
CA LEU A 201 -17.33 -8.98 -3.33
C LEU A 201 -16.77 -8.90 -1.91
N MET A 202 -15.58 -8.29 -1.70
CA MET A 202 -15.05 -8.07 -0.35
C MET A 202 -15.97 -7.20 0.49
N PHE A 203 -16.49 -6.10 -0.06
CA PHE A 203 -17.45 -5.23 0.65
C PHE A 203 -18.74 -5.98 1.01
N LEU A 204 -19.25 -6.82 0.10
CA LEU A 204 -20.44 -7.63 0.34
C LEU A 204 -20.21 -8.67 1.44
N VAL A 205 -19.05 -9.31 1.45
CA VAL A 205 -18.66 -10.27 2.49
C VAL A 205 -18.52 -9.58 3.85
N LEU A 206 -17.92 -8.39 3.90
CA LEU A 206 -17.83 -7.60 5.14
C LEU A 206 -19.21 -7.18 5.65
N TRP A 207 -20.12 -6.79 4.75
CA TRP A 207 -21.50 -6.46 5.12
C TRP A 207 -22.25 -7.65 5.72
N LEU A 208 -22.04 -8.86 5.18
CA LEU A 208 -22.66 -10.08 5.69
C LEU A 208 -22.03 -10.57 7.01
N ALA A 209 -20.83 -10.10 7.35
CA ALA A 209 -20.13 -10.51 8.56
C ALA A 209 -20.52 -9.69 9.81
N ILE A 210 -21.01 -8.45 9.61
CA ILE A 210 -21.55 -7.57 10.66
C ILE A 210 -22.94 -8.07 11.06
#